data_AF-A0A7S2IJV0-F1
#
_entry.id   AF-A0A7S2IJV0-F1
#
_cell.length_a   1.000
_cell.length_b   1.000
_cell.length_c   1.000
_cell.angle_alpha   90.00
_cell.angle_beta   90.00
_cell.angle_gamma   90.00
#
_symmetry.space_group_name_H-M   'P 1'
#
loop_
_entity.id
_entity.type
_entity.pdbx_description
1 polymer ?
#
loop_
_entity_poly.entity_id
_entity_poly.type
_entity_poly.pdbx_seq_one_letter_code
_entity_poly.pdbx_strand_id
1 'polypeptide(L)'
;AAPPSPPPPPLRNAALTVQYYAKLAGLASFFLFVVLPISSAVGLGYGCLSLVRVRLFGKDPGRYIDEINLSKSNVSPLQQFLVVNRSPLVLAFVLPLSRFHQMYGHMRTAYIQAMQSAPDLHGQKVEAVLSQLKQWREAGSTQRIVTARPGWKRISIKNSAYKQGCFQLRVDSMMDVLDIDTDARTVWVEPMVTMGQLVPLLMKSGWTLPVVPELEELTVGGMIAGTGVESSSHHSGLFQEICVELEVALASGQVVTCSRQERKDLFEGFFWSYGTIGMLMSARLRIVPCAPYVRLEYHAFSGEQAFLDEWRKESAKGARVIERCGDGEVNADDDLGSNGSRCCRFVEGLIFSKDSSVLMLGDYAHKVGEDGTLYEHAKWHKPYFYKHAEEVMNRNGGPGKPVVEYLPTRDYYYRHSRSVFWEMENIVPLGDSAVFRWCFGWMLPPSVGFLKLTTPARLQEFYDAKHVIQDMLVPADTMEESLKVFRDHFDMYPLWVCPMTLRPGRGLVHSRGPGKAELYVDLGAYGVPGAVKRGEDYDVVKNLRRVEEYVTSVKGFEMLYADSYMTRKEFARMFDRELYDDLRRRFGGDKAFPDIYDKIVEPKRARQLLE
;
A
#
# COMPACT_ATOMS: atom_id res chain seq x y z
N ALA A 1 -47.94 24.93 13.77
CA ALA A 1 -47.99 23.68 12.99
C ALA A 1 -46.72 22.89 13.33
N ALA A 2 -46.85 21.66 13.82
CA ALA A 2 -45.70 20.78 14.02
C ALA A 2 -45.07 20.43 12.66
N PRO A 3 -43.74 20.28 12.55
CA PRO A 3 -43.12 19.85 11.31
C PRO A 3 -43.61 18.44 10.94
N PRO A 4 -43.82 18.15 9.65
CA PRO A 4 -44.29 16.84 9.22
C PRO A 4 -43.26 15.77 9.60
N SER A 5 -43.75 14.67 10.17
CA SER A 5 -42.96 13.47 10.45
C SER A 5 -42.33 12.94 9.15
N PRO A 6 -41.05 12.52 9.17
CA PRO A 6 -40.42 11.95 7.99
C PRO A 6 -41.19 10.70 7.51
N PRO A 7 -41.27 10.47 6.19
CA PRO A 7 -41.96 9.31 5.65
C PRO A 7 -41.26 8.01 6.12
N PRO A 8 -42.02 6.94 6.40
CA PRO A 8 -41.43 5.66 6.75
C PRO A 8 -40.58 5.13 5.59
N PRO A 9 -39.45 4.45 5.86
CA PRO A 9 -38.62 3.89 4.81
C PRO A 9 -39.43 2.89 3.98
N PRO A 10 -39.25 2.85 2.64
CA PRO A 10 -40.06 1.99 1.79
C PRO A 10 -39.87 0.51 2.17
N LEU A 11 -40.98 -0.21 2.34
CA LEU A 11 -41.06 -1.65 2.68
C LEU A 11 -40.17 -2.56 1.79
N ARG A 12 -39.85 -2.10 0.58
CA ARG A 12 -38.91 -2.74 -0.35
C ARG A 12 -37.50 -2.90 0.25
N ASN A 13 -37.08 -1.96 1.10
CA ASN A 13 -35.77 -1.97 1.76
C ASN A 13 -35.69 -3.07 2.83
N ALA A 14 -36.78 -3.35 3.55
CA ALA A 14 -36.80 -4.40 4.58
C ALA A 14 -36.69 -5.81 3.97
N ALA A 15 -37.42 -6.08 2.88
CA ALA A 15 -37.39 -7.37 2.21
C ALA A 15 -36.02 -7.68 1.57
N LEU A 16 -35.39 -6.67 0.93
CA LEU A 16 -34.03 -6.78 0.39
C LEU A 16 -32.99 -6.95 1.50
N THR A 17 -33.17 -6.28 2.63
CA THR A 17 -32.32 -6.43 3.81
C THR A 17 -32.39 -7.84 4.40
N VAL A 18 -33.60 -8.41 4.51
CA VAL A 18 -33.78 -9.80 4.98
C VAL A 18 -33.16 -10.81 4.01
N GLN A 19 -33.35 -10.64 2.70
CA GLN A 19 -32.70 -11.52 1.70
C GLN A 19 -31.17 -11.40 1.73
N TYR A 20 -30.64 -10.19 1.95
CA TYR A 20 -29.21 -9.95 2.14
C TYR A 20 -28.69 -10.72 3.36
N TYR A 21 -29.29 -10.52 4.53
CA TYR A 21 -28.85 -11.22 5.75
C TYR A 21 -29.02 -12.74 5.66
N ALA A 22 -30.04 -13.24 4.96
CA ALA A 22 -30.23 -14.67 4.73
C ALA A 22 -29.15 -15.26 3.80
N LYS A 23 -28.83 -14.59 2.68
CA LYS A 23 -27.72 -15.00 1.80
C LYS A 23 -26.37 -14.92 2.50
N LEU A 24 -26.18 -13.87 3.30
CA LEU A 24 -24.96 -13.68 4.09
C LEU A 24 -24.81 -14.76 5.16
N ALA A 25 -25.89 -15.09 5.87
CA ALA A 25 -25.92 -16.17 6.85
C ALA A 25 -25.66 -17.53 6.20
N GLY A 26 -26.21 -17.79 5.01
CA GLY A 26 -25.94 -19.00 4.24
C GLY A 26 -24.46 -19.13 3.84
N LEU A 27 -23.85 -18.07 3.31
CA LEU A 27 -22.43 -18.04 2.96
C LEU A 27 -21.52 -18.13 4.20
N ALA A 28 -21.86 -17.43 5.27
CA ALA A 28 -21.16 -17.52 6.55
C ALA A 28 -21.22 -18.94 7.12
N SER A 29 -22.37 -19.61 7.02
CA SER A 29 -22.55 -20.99 7.49
C SER A 29 -21.75 -21.98 6.64
N PHE A 30 -21.82 -21.90 5.31
CA PHE A 30 -20.99 -22.72 4.42
C PHE A 30 -19.49 -22.53 4.71
N PHE A 31 -19.08 -21.28 4.93
CA PHE A 31 -17.71 -20.98 5.26
C PHE A 31 -17.27 -21.56 6.61
N LEU A 32 -18.05 -21.33 7.67
CA LEU A 32 -17.74 -21.78 9.04
C LEU A 32 -17.78 -23.31 9.19
N PHE A 33 -18.72 -23.99 8.53
CA PHE A 33 -18.95 -25.41 8.73
C PHE A 33 -18.33 -26.31 7.67
N VAL A 34 -17.91 -25.78 6.52
CA VAL A 34 -17.31 -26.57 5.43
C VAL A 34 -15.90 -26.10 5.10
N VAL A 35 -15.74 -24.82 4.74
CA VAL A 35 -14.46 -24.30 4.25
C VAL A 35 -13.42 -24.24 5.37
N LEU A 36 -13.78 -23.69 6.53
CA LEU A 36 -12.86 -23.51 7.65
C LEU A 36 -12.37 -24.85 8.23
N PRO A 37 -13.21 -25.88 8.47
CA PRO A 37 -12.73 -27.18 8.95
C PRO A 37 -11.82 -27.89 7.94
N ILE A 38 -12.16 -27.87 6.65
CA ILE A 38 -11.32 -28.46 5.59
C ILE A 38 -9.98 -27.74 5.52
N SER A 39 -9.97 -26.40 5.44
CA SER A 39 -8.72 -25.63 5.40
C SER A 39 -7.88 -25.83 6.65
N SER A 40 -8.51 -25.93 7.82
CA SER A 40 -7.82 -26.21 9.08
C SER A 40 -7.17 -27.59 9.08
N ALA A 41 -7.89 -28.62 8.63
CA ALA A 41 -7.35 -29.98 8.55
C ALA A 41 -6.17 -30.08 7.56
N VAL A 42 -6.28 -29.47 6.38
CA VAL A 42 -5.19 -29.46 5.38
C VAL A 42 -4.02 -28.60 5.87
N GLY A 43 -4.27 -27.46 6.52
CA GLY A 43 -3.24 -26.59 7.11
C GLY A 43 -2.46 -27.28 8.23
N LEU A 44 -3.15 -28.02 9.10
CA LEU A 44 -2.51 -28.87 10.13
C LEU A 44 -1.70 -30.01 9.48
N GLY A 45 -2.23 -30.65 8.44
CA GLY A 45 -1.52 -31.67 7.67
C GLY A 45 -0.24 -31.13 7.02
N TYR A 46 -0.30 -29.95 6.42
CA TYR A 46 0.88 -29.25 5.88
C TYR A 46 1.90 -28.93 6.98
N GLY A 47 1.45 -28.48 8.16
CA GLY A 47 2.32 -28.28 9.32
C GLY A 47 3.07 -29.54 9.73
N CYS A 48 2.36 -30.67 9.82
CA CYS A 48 2.96 -31.98 10.09
C CYS A 48 3.95 -32.43 9.01
N LEU A 49 3.61 -32.25 7.72
CA LEU A 49 4.50 -32.57 6.60
C LEU A 49 5.76 -31.70 6.59
N SER A 50 5.63 -30.40 6.88
CA SER A 50 6.76 -29.49 7.04
C SER A 50 7.67 -29.91 8.20
N LEU A 51 7.09 -30.29 9.35
CA LEU A 51 7.83 -30.83 10.51
C LEU A 51 8.60 -32.11 10.17
N VAL A 52 7.95 -33.05 9.47
CA VAL A 52 8.56 -34.31 9.04
C VAL A 52 9.68 -34.07 8.04
N ARG A 53 9.48 -33.18 7.06
CA ARG A 53 10.48 -32.83 6.06
C ARG A 53 11.74 -32.23 6.70
N VAL A 54 11.58 -31.32 7.67
CA VAL A 54 12.71 -30.72 8.40
C VAL A 54 13.52 -31.77 9.17
N ARG A 55 12.83 -32.77 9.75
CA ARG A 55 13.52 -33.89 10.41
C ARG A 55 14.23 -34.83 9.42
N LEU A 56 13.69 -35.00 8.21
CA LEU A 56 14.22 -35.95 7.22
C LEU A 56 15.30 -35.38 6.30
N PHE A 57 15.19 -34.11 5.90
CA PHE A 57 16.01 -33.51 4.84
C PHE A 57 16.88 -32.34 5.31
N GLY A 58 16.91 -32.07 6.62
CA GLY A 58 17.62 -30.92 7.18
C GLY A 58 16.80 -29.64 7.15
N LYS A 59 17.36 -28.58 7.74
CA LYS A 59 16.62 -27.36 8.09
C LYS A 59 16.34 -26.48 6.87
N ASP A 60 15.08 -26.07 6.76
CA ASP A 60 14.61 -25.04 5.83
C ASP A 60 15.26 -23.69 6.20
N PRO A 61 15.91 -22.95 5.28
CA PRO A 61 16.63 -21.72 5.61
C PRO A 61 15.79 -20.69 6.36
N GLY A 62 14.48 -20.56 6.06
CA GLY A 62 13.59 -19.65 6.80
C GLY A 62 13.33 -20.10 8.25
N ARG A 63 13.20 -21.41 8.48
CA ARG A 63 12.92 -22.01 9.80
C ARG A 63 14.18 -22.07 10.68
N TYR A 64 15.35 -22.19 10.07
CA TYR A 64 16.65 -22.21 10.74
C TYR A 64 17.00 -20.88 11.40
N ILE A 65 16.71 -19.77 10.72
CA ILE A 65 16.94 -18.40 11.21
C ILE A 65 16.07 -18.13 12.43
N ASP A 66 14.79 -18.51 12.38
CA ASP A 66 13.89 -18.38 13.52
C ASP A 66 14.33 -19.27 14.69
N GLU A 67 14.61 -20.56 14.48
CA GLU A 67 15.04 -21.46 15.56
C GLU A 67 16.37 -21.05 16.23
N ILE A 68 17.38 -20.62 15.46
CA ILE A 68 18.67 -20.18 16.01
C ILE A 68 18.50 -18.87 16.78
N ASN A 69 17.78 -17.89 16.22
CA ASN A 69 17.61 -16.60 16.86
C ASN A 69 16.66 -16.68 18.08
N LEU A 70 15.67 -17.59 18.06
CA LEU A 70 14.81 -17.90 19.20
C LEU A 70 15.54 -18.65 20.32
N SER A 71 16.55 -19.47 19.99
CA SER A 71 17.39 -20.14 21.00
C SER A 71 18.33 -19.18 21.74
N LYS A 72 18.65 -18.04 21.11
CA LYS A 72 19.48 -16.97 21.69
C LYS A 72 18.67 -15.91 22.44
N SER A 73 17.33 -16.02 22.49
CA SER A 73 16.44 -15.02 23.08
C SER A 73 15.59 -15.57 24.24
N ASN A 74 15.28 -14.73 25.24
CA ASN A 74 14.51 -15.07 26.45
C ASN A 74 12.99 -15.19 26.17
N VAL A 75 12.59 -15.98 25.17
CA VAL A 75 11.18 -16.22 24.80
C VAL A 75 10.63 -17.50 25.44
N SER A 76 9.32 -17.51 25.75
CA SER A 76 8.70 -18.70 26.37
C SER A 76 8.53 -19.85 25.36
N PRO A 77 8.44 -21.12 25.82
CA PRO A 77 8.25 -22.27 24.92
C PRO A 77 7.00 -22.15 24.02
N LEU A 78 5.92 -21.55 24.53
CA LEU A 78 4.71 -21.29 23.73
C LEU A 78 4.96 -20.26 22.62
N GLN A 79 5.76 -19.22 22.90
CA GLN A 79 6.11 -18.21 21.90
C GLN A 79 7.00 -18.80 20.82
N GLN A 80 8.03 -19.56 21.21
CA GLN A 80 8.88 -20.31 20.27
C GLN A 80 8.04 -21.23 19.38
N PHE A 81 7.07 -21.94 19.97
CA PHE A 81 6.13 -22.76 19.20
C PHE A 81 5.31 -21.94 18.20
N LEU A 82 4.78 -20.77 18.58
CA LEU A 82 3.99 -19.92 17.67
C LEU A 82 4.81 -19.33 16.52
N VAL A 83 6.07 -18.96 16.75
CA VAL A 83 6.97 -18.49 15.67
C VAL A 83 7.27 -19.63 14.71
N VAL A 84 7.72 -20.77 15.24
CA VAL A 84 8.08 -21.97 14.45
C VAL A 84 6.88 -22.55 13.71
N ASN A 85 5.66 -22.34 14.21
CA ASN A 85 4.41 -22.83 13.61
C ASN A 85 3.52 -21.69 13.07
N ARG A 86 4.11 -20.58 12.63
CA ARG A 86 3.36 -19.46 12.04
C ARG A 86 2.64 -19.86 10.75
N SER A 87 3.30 -20.59 9.84
CA SER A 87 2.71 -20.96 8.55
C SER A 87 1.44 -21.83 8.68
N PRO A 88 1.38 -22.86 9.55
CA PRO A 88 0.14 -23.59 9.84
C PRO A 88 -1.01 -22.70 10.34
N LEU A 89 -0.73 -21.73 11.22
CA LEU A 89 -1.76 -20.81 11.71
C LEU A 89 -2.29 -19.91 10.59
N VAL A 90 -1.39 -19.41 9.74
CA VAL A 90 -1.76 -18.60 8.58
C VAL A 90 -2.62 -19.39 7.61
N LEU A 91 -2.26 -20.64 7.33
CA LEU A 91 -3.00 -21.54 6.45
C LEU A 91 -4.38 -21.95 6.99
N ALA A 92 -4.44 -22.31 8.27
CA ALA A 92 -5.66 -22.82 8.89
C ALA A 92 -6.68 -21.71 9.17
N PHE A 93 -6.23 -20.50 9.54
CA PHE A 93 -7.12 -19.44 10.03
C PHE A 93 -7.03 -18.14 9.24
N VAL A 94 -5.83 -17.62 8.99
CA VAL A 94 -5.67 -16.28 8.41
C VAL A 94 -6.14 -16.26 6.95
N LEU A 95 -5.67 -17.16 6.10
CA LEU A 95 -6.03 -17.21 4.69
C LEU A 95 -7.54 -17.42 4.49
N PRO A 96 -8.18 -18.41 5.15
CA PRO A 96 -9.63 -18.56 5.07
C PRO A 96 -10.35 -17.28 5.51
N LEU A 97 -10.02 -16.74 6.69
CA LEU A 97 -10.73 -15.57 7.23
C LEU A 97 -10.54 -14.34 6.33
N SER A 98 -9.36 -14.18 5.74
CA SER A 98 -9.06 -13.14 4.74
C SER A 98 -9.98 -13.26 3.55
N ARG A 99 -10.11 -14.48 2.99
CA ARG A 99 -10.98 -14.75 1.85
C ARG A 99 -12.45 -14.46 2.17
N PHE A 100 -12.91 -14.86 3.35
CA PHE A 100 -14.27 -14.57 3.80
C PHE A 100 -14.52 -13.06 3.95
N HIS A 101 -13.60 -12.34 4.58
CA HIS A 101 -13.70 -10.89 4.78
C HIS A 101 -13.74 -10.14 3.45
N GLN A 102 -12.89 -10.52 2.49
CA GLN A 102 -12.92 -9.97 1.13
C GLN A 102 -14.26 -10.25 0.45
N MET A 103 -14.74 -11.50 0.47
CA MET A 103 -16.03 -11.86 -0.12
C MET A 103 -17.19 -11.05 0.49
N TYR A 104 -17.21 -10.91 1.81
CA TYR A 104 -18.18 -10.08 2.53
C TYR A 104 -18.12 -8.61 2.06
N GLY A 105 -16.92 -8.03 1.96
CA GLY A 105 -16.73 -6.65 1.49
C GLY A 105 -17.25 -6.41 0.07
N HIS A 106 -16.97 -7.35 -0.85
CA HIS A 106 -17.46 -7.29 -2.23
C HIS A 106 -18.99 -7.36 -2.28
N MET A 107 -19.58 -8.30 -1.54
CA MET A 107 -21.04 -8.44 -1.48
C MET A 107 -21.73 -7.21 -0.89
N ARG A 108 -21.18 -6.66 0.20
CA ARG A 108 -21.68 -5.42 0.82
C ARG A 108 -21.65 -4.27 -0.18
N THR A 109 -20.53 -4.09 -0.89
CA THR A 109 -20.34 -3.00 -1.86
C THR A 109 -21.34 -3.13 -3.02
N ALA A 110 -21.46 -4.33 -3.60
CA ALA A 110 -22.42 -4.59 -4.66
C ALA A 110 -23.87 -4.33 -4.21
N TYR A 111 -24.22 -4.67 -2.97
CA TYR A 111 -25.53 -4.41 -2.40
C TYR A 111 -25.80 -2.90 -2.24
N ILE A 112 -24.88 -2.15 -1.63
CA ILE A 112 -25.05 -0.70 -1.42
C ILE A 112 -25.21 0.02 -2.76
N GLN A 113 -24.43 -0.36 -3.77
CA GLN A 113 -24.56 0.17 -5.13
C GLN A 113 -25.92 -0.13 -5.75
N ALA A 114 -26.41 -1.37 -5.61
CA ALA A 114 -27.73 -1.75 -6.12
C ALA A 114 -28.88 -0.97 -5.44
N MET A 115 -28.67 -0.48 -4.22
CA MET A 115 -29.65 0.27 -3.45
C MET A 115 -29.61 1.79 -3.69
N GLN A 116 -28.72 2.29 -4.56
CA GLN A 116 -28.55 3.72 -4.91
C GLN A 116 -28.35 4.68 -3.73
N SER A 117 -27.98 4.18 -2.54
CA SER A 117 -28.03 4.93 -1.28
C SER A 117 -26.70 5.59 -0.88
N ALA A 118 -25.70 5.62 -1.76
CA ALA A 118 -24.35 6.09 -1.42
C ALA A 118 -24.24 7.63 -1.21
N PRO A 119 -24.81 8.51 -2.06
CA PRO A 119 -24.66 9.97 -1.87
C PRO A 119 -25.46 10.50 -0.68
N ASP A 120 -26.72 10.06 -0.55
CA ASP A 120 -27.69 10.61 0.42
C ASP A 120 -27.28 10.40 1.88
N LEU A 121 -26.45 9.39 2.15
CA LEU A 121 -25.97 9.05 3.49
C LEU A 121 -24.64 9.74 3.84
N HIS A 122 -23.93 10.31 2.87
CA HIS A 122 -22.64 10.95 3.13
C HIS A 122 -22.78 12.11 4.11
N GLY A 123 -23.75 13.01 3.89
CA GLY A 123 -24.05 14.12 4.78
C GLY A 123 -24.35 13.67 6.22
N GLN A 124 -25.12 12.60 6.39
CA GLN A 124 -25.42 12.04 7.72
C GLN A 124 -24.16 11.48 8.41
N LYS A 125 -23.25 10.85 7.66
CA LYS A 125 -21.97 10.38 8.21
C LYS A 125 -21.06 11.54 8.59
N VAL A 126 -21.02 12.60 7.78
CA VAL A 126 -20.30 13.83 8.11
C VAL A 126 -20.87 14.43 9.39
N GLU A 127 -22.19 14.59 9.51
CA GLU A 127 -22.86 15.07 10.74
C GLU A 127 -22.56 14.19 11.96
N ALA A 128 -22.47 12.87 11.79
CA ALA A 128 -22.09 11.95 12.86
C ALA A 128 -20.62 12.14 13.31
N VAL A 129 -19.71 12.45 12.38
CA VAL A 129 -18.33 12.83 12.71
C VAL A 129 -18.30 14.18 13.43
N LEU A 130 -19.02 15.19 12.93
CA LEU A 130 -19.10 16.52 13.54
C LEU A 130 -19.70 16.48 14.94
N SER A 131 -20.70 15.62 15.17
CA SER A 131 -21.31 15.42 16.48
C SER A 131 -20.30 14.89 17.50
N GLN A 132 -19.42 13.97 17.10
CA GLN A 132 -18.33 13.48 17.95
C GLN A 132 -17.30 14.58 18.24
N LEU A 133 -16.95 15.40 17.24
CA LEU A 133 -16.04 16.55 17.43
C LEU A 133 -16.64 17.60 18.38
N LYS A 134 -17.95 17.85 18.27
CA LYS A 134 -18.69 18.74 19.18
C LYS A 134 -18.63 18.22 20.61
N GLN A 135 -18.89 16.93 20.84
CA GLN A 135 -18.78 16.30 22.16
C GLN A 135 -17.36 16.44 22.74
N TRP A 136 -16.33 16.19 21.94
CA TRP A 136 -14.94 16.36 22.35
C TRP A 136 -14.63 17.81 22.79
N ARG A 137 -15.14 18.80 22.05
CA ARG A 137 -14.99 20.23 22.38
C ARG A 137 -15.74 20.63 23.64
N GLU A 138 -17.01 20.24 23.75
CA GLU A 138 -17.88 20.59 24.89
C GLU A 138 -17.41 19.95 26.20
N ALA A 139 -16.79 18.77 26.12
CA ALA A 139 -16.15 18.13 27.26
C ALA A 139 -14.88 18.87 27.76
N GLY A 140 -14.39 19.89 27.03
CA GLY A 140 -13.13 20.56 27.34
C GLY A 140 -11.93 19.63 27.30
N SER A 141 -11.99 18.55 26.50
CA SER A 141 -10.98 17.50 26.51
C SER A 141 -9.64 18.00 26.01
N THR A 142 -8.58 17.68 26.75
CA THR A 142 -7.18 17.91 26.35
C THR A 142 -6.60 16.74 25.54
N GLN A 143 -7.38 15.66 25.38
CA GLN A 143 -6.95 14.49 24.63
C GLN A 143 -6.84 14.82 23.14
N ARG A 144 -5.74 14.38 22.51
CA ARG A 144 -5.60 14.48 21.06
C ARG A 144 -6.59 13.56 20.36
N ILE A 145 -7.05 13.96 19.18
CA ILE A 145 -7.97 13.21 18.33
C ILE A 145 -7.16 12.29 17.41
N VAL A 146 -7.58 11.03 17.34
CA VAL A 146 -7.09 10.05 16.38
C VAL A 146 -8.26 9.26 15.81
N THR A 147 -8.12 8.69 14.62
CA THR A 147 -9.14 7.79 14.08
C THR A 147 -9.30 6.56 14.98
N ALA A 148 -10.54 6.12 15.22
CA ALA A 148 -10.88 4.92 15.96
C ALA A 148 -10.54 3.61 15.24
N ARG A 149 -10.03 3.67 14.00
CA ARG A 149 -9.60 2.50 13.22
C ARG A 149 -8.54 1.71 14.01
N PRO A 150 -8.79 0.45 14.41
CA PRO A 150 -7.82 -0.33 15.17
C PRO A 150 -6.48 -0.47 14.45
N GLY A 151 -5.40 -0.57 15.23
CA GLY A 151 -4.04 -0.67 14.69
C GLY A 151 -3.81 -1.82 13.72
N TRP A 152 -4.43 -2.97 14.01
CA TRP A 152 -4.37 -4.16 13.18
C TRP A 152 -5.06 -3.96 11.82
N LYS A 153 -6.10 -3.12 11.69
CA LYS A 153 -6.76 -2.85 10.40
C LYS A 153 -5.96 -1.93 9.47
N ARG A 154 -4.78 -1.45 9.88
CA ARG A 154 -3.91 -0.57 9.07
C ARG A 154 -2.86 -1.43 8.38
N ILE A 155 -2.50 -1.09 7.16
CA ILE A 155 -1.42 -1.77 6.41
C ILE A 155 -0.06 -1.54 7.06
N SER A 156 0.19 -0.32 7.54
CA SER A 156 1.40 0.03 8.29
C SER A 156 1.69 -0.97 9.42
N ILE A 157 2.89 -1.55 9.41
CA ILE A 157 3.35 -2.57 10.37
C ILE A 157 3.54 -2.03 11.80
N LYS A 158 3.58 -0.71 11.95
CA LYS A 158 3.83 -0.04 13.24
C LYS A 158 2.78 -0.35 14.30
N ASN A 159 3.25 -0.40 15.54
CA ASN A 159 2.38 -0.35 16.70
C ASN A 159 1.57 0.97 16.73
N SER A 160 0.37 0.93 17.29
CA SER A 160 -0.53 2.09 17.40
C SER A 160 -0.49 2.72 18.79
N ALA A 161 0.63 2.62 19.50
CA ALA A 161 0.76 3.11 20.87
C ALA A 161 0.42 4.60 21.00
N TYR A 162 0.69 5.41 19.96
CA TYR A 162 0.32 6.84 19.91
C TYR A 162 -1.19 7.11 20.11
N LYS A 163 -2.05 6.10 19.93
CA LYS A 163 -3.49 6.22 20.13
C LYS A 163 -3.92 6.10 21.59
N GLN A 164 -3.05 5.59 22.47
CA GLN A 164 -3.38 5.43 23.89
C GLN A 164 -3.61 6.81 24.52
N GLY A 165 -4.69 6.95 25.29
CA GLY A 165 -5.06 8.22 25.91
C GLY A 165 -5.60 9.29 24.94
N CYS A 166 -5.79 8.97 23.66
CA CYS A 166 -6.38 9.86 22.66
C CYS A 166 -7.89 9.62 22.47
N PHE A 167 -8.62 10.67 22.10
CA PHE A 167 -10.02 10.59 21.70
C PHE A 167 -10.15 9.87 20.34
N GLN A 168 -10.94 8.79 20.31
CA GLN A 168 -11.07 7.91 19.15
C GLN A 168 -12.25 8.33 18.28
N LEU A 169 -11.98 9.06 17.20
CA LEU A 169 -12.99 9.52 16.25
C LEU A 169 -13.40 8.40 15.28
N ARG A 170 -14.68 8.02 15.29
CA ARG A 170 -15.24 6.98 14.41
C ARG A 170 -15.48 7.55 13.01
N VAL A 171 -14.82 6.96 12.01
CA VAL A 171 -14.95 7.25 10.57
C VAL A 171 -15.10 5.96 9.75
N ASP A 172 -15.27 4.82 10.41
CA ASP A 172 -15.25 3.48 9.81
C ASP A 172 -16.41 3.21 8.85
N SER A 173 -17.50 3.98 8.93
CA SER A 173 -18.66 3.87 8.02
C SER A 173 -18.46 4.58 6.67
N MET A 174 -17.40 5.37 6.51
CA MET A 174 -17.16 6.21 5.32
C MET A 174 -16.49 5.41 4.19
N MET A 175 -17.16 4.37 3.68
CA MET A 175 -16.65 3.38 2.72
C MET A 175 -17.35 3.38 1.35
N ASP A 176 -18.06 4.44 1.00
CA ASP A 176 -18.89 4.48 -0.20
C ASP A 176 -18.26 5.29 -1.34
N VAL A 177 -18.49 4.82 -2.57
CA VAL A 177 -18.25 5.60 -3.79
C VAL A 177 -19.51 6.41 -4.04
N LEU A 178 -19.39 7.73 -4.00
CA LEU A 178 -20.50 8.67 -3.96
C LEU A 178 -21.01 8.98 -5.36
N ASP A 179 -20.12 9.22 -6.32
CA ASP A 179 -20.50 9.54 -7.70
C ASP A 179 -19.37 9.20 -8.69
N ILE A 180 -19.72 8.88 -9.94
CA ILE A 180 -18.79 8.70 -11.06
C ILE A 180 -19.28 9.57 -12.21
N ASP A 181 -18.60 10.69 -12.43
CA ASP A 181 -18.90 11.62 -13.50
C ASP A 181 -17.95 11.34 -14.68
N THR A 182 -18.49 10.73 -15.75
CA THR A 182 -17.72 10.41 -16.95
C THR A 182 -17.49 11.60 -17.86
N ASP A 183 -18.30 12.65 -17.74
CA ASP A 183 -18.18 13.87 -18.55
C ASP A 183 -17.09 14.76 -17.95
N ALA A 184 -17.12 14.96 -16.63
CA ALA A 184 -16.06 15.64 -15.89
C ALA A 184 -14.81 14.77 -15.66
N ARG A 185 -14.89 13.46 -15.96
CA ARG A 185 -13.83 12.46 -15.70
C ARG A 185 -13.36 12.48 -14.25
N THR A 186 -14.31 12.43 -13.32
CA THR A 186 -14.01 12.34 -11.88
C THR A 186 -14.81 11.24 -11.19
N VAL A 187 -14.27 10.78 -10.06
CA VAL A 187 -14.96 9.91 -9.12
C VAL A 187 -14.92 10.55 -7.73
N TRP A 188 -16.08 10.67 -7.09
CA TRP A 188 -16.22 11.20 -5.74
C TRP A 188 -16.34 10.03 -4.75
N VAL A 189 -15.46 9.98 -3.75
CA VAL A 189 -15.31 8.83 -2.86
C VAL A 189 -15.09 9.22 -1.41
N GLU A 190 -15.53 8.34 -0.51
CA GLU A 190 -15.23 8.43 0.91
C GLU A 190 -13.84 7.83 1.26
N PRO A 191 -13.20 8.28 2.36
CA PRO A 191 -11.81 7.95 2.69
C PRO A 191 -11.53 6.46 2.96
N MET A 192 -12.53 5.67 3.38
CA MET A 192 -12.34 4.25 3.70
C MET A 192 -12.63 3.31 2.52
N VAL A 193 -12.98 3.84 1.34
CA VAL A 193 -13.01 3.06 0.10
C VAL A 193 -11.62 2.49 -0.17
N THR A 194 -11.52 1.19 -0.45
CA THR A 194 -10.25 0.54 -0.82
C THR A 194 -10.03 0.53 -2.34
N MET A 195 -8.78 0.39 -2.79
CA MET A 195 -8.47 0.22 -4.21
C MET A 195 -9.17 -1.02 -4.79
N GLY A 196 -9.20 -2.12 -4.03
CA GLY A 196 -9.93 -3.34 -4.38
C GLY A 196 -11.44 -3.16 -4.53
N GLN A 197 -12.03 -2.09 -3.99
CA GLN A 197 -13.42 -1.71 -4.26
C GLN A 197 -13.54 -0.76 -5.45
N LEU A 198 -12.67 0.27 -5.50
CA LEU A 198 -12.77 1.38 -6.44
C LEU A 198 -12.38 0.98 -7.87
N VAL A 199 -11.22 0.34 -8.05
CA VAL A 199 -10.72 0.02 -9.40
C VAL A 199 -11.63 -0.97 -10.12
N PRO A 200 -12.08 -2.10 -9.52
CA PRO A 200 -13.01 -3.00 -10.21
C PRO A 200 -14.37 -2.35 -10.52
N LEU A 201 -14.79 -1.34 -9.77
CA LEU A 201 -15.99 -0.58 -10.06
C LEU A 201 -15.79 0.29 -11.31
N LEU A 202 -14.73 1.10 -11.35
CA LEU A 202 -14.43 1.99 -12.48
C LEU A 202 -14.21 1.20 -13.79
N MET A 203 -13.50 0.06 -13.70
CA MET A 203 -13.18 -0.76 -14.87
C MET A 203 -14.42 -1.34 -15.57
N LYS A 204 -15.53 -1.54 -14.86
CA LYS A 204 -16.80 -1.99 -15.49
C LYS A 204 -17.33 -1.01 -16.52
N SER A 205 -16.99 0.27 -16.38
CA SER A 205 -17.41 1.35 -17.27
C SER A 205 -16.27 1.83 -18.17
N GLY A 206 -15.16 1.08 -18.25
CA GLY A 206 -14.00 1.44 -19.08
C GLY A 206 -13.12 2.53 -18.49
N TRP A 207 -13.18 2.78 -17.17
CA TRP A 207 -12.39 3.80 -16.48
C TRP A 207 -11.44 3.19 -15.45
N THR A 208 -10.43 3.95 -15.04
CA THR A 208 -9.51 3.63 -13.95
C THR A 208 -8.89 4.91 -13.38
N LEU A 209 -8.03 4.79 -12.38
CA LEU A 209 -7.25 5.92 -11.85
C LEU A 209 -5.92 6.05 -12.61
N PRO A 210 -5.38 7.29 -12.76
CA PRO A 210 -4.06 7.49 -13.34
C PRO A 210 -2.91 6.89 -12.52
N VAL A 211 -3.12 6.68 -11.21
CA VAL A 211 -2.18 6.07 -10.27
C VAL A 211 -2.94 5.03 -9.45
N VAL A 212 -2.59 3.75 -9.59
CA VAL A 212 -3.21 2.63 -8.86
C VAL A 212 -2.14 1.88 -8.03
N PRO A 213 -2.05 2.16 -6.72
CA PRO A 213 -1.18 1.40 -5.82
C PRO A 213 -1.50 -0.10 -5.80
N GLU A 214 -0.47 -0.95 -5.67
CA GLU A 214 -0.53 -2.36 -6.06
C GLU A 214 -1.26 -3.32 -5.09
N LEU A 215 -1.73 -2.80 -3.95
CA LEU A 215 -2.40 -3.57 -2.90
C LEU A 215 -3.90 -3.22 -2.78
N GLU A 216 -4.76 -4.24 -2.88
CA GLU A 216 -6.22 -4.08 -2.85
C GLU A 216 -6.78 -3.45 -1.55
N GLU A 217 -6.11 -3.66 -0.41
CA GLU A 217 -6.57 -3.19 0.91
C GLU A 217 -6.22 -1.72 1.22
N LEU A 218 -5.47 -1.04 0.34
CA LEU A 218 -5.12 0.37 0.52
C LEU A 218 -6.36 1.24 0.39
N THR A 219 -6.58 2.11 1.37
CA THR A 219 -7.74 3.01 1.41
C THR A 219 -7.42 4.34 0.76
N VAL A 220 -8.36 4.95 0.03
CA VAL A 220 -8.21 6.26 -0.63
C VAL A 220 -7.68 7.31 0.36
N GLY A 221 -8.28 7.45 1.53
CA GLY A 221 -7.83 8.43 2.52
C GLY A 221 -6.44 8.15 3.09
N GLY A 222 -6.00 6.89 3.05
CA GLY A 222 -4.64 6.50 3.40
C GLY A 222 -3.61 6.94 2.36
N MET A 223 -3.95 6.88 1.08
CA MET A 223 -3.10 7.33 -0.03
C MET A 223 -3.06 8.86 -0.14
N ILE A 224 -4.18 9.53 0.15
CA ILE A 224 -4.26 11.00 0.19
C ILE A 224 -3.50 11.57 1.38
N ALA A 225 -3.80 11.11 2.60
CA ALA A 225 -3.17 11.65 3.79
C ALA A 225 -1.74 11.13 4.00
N GLY A 226 -1.42 9.96 3.45
CA GLY A 226 -0.08 9.38 3.41
C GLY A 226 0.56 9.57 2.04
N THR A 227 0.92 8.47 1.42
CA THR A 227 1.52 8.42 0.08
C THR A 227 0.94 7.26 -0.72
N GLY A 228 1.06 7.33 -2.03
CA GLY A 228 0.77 6.25 -2.96
C GLY A 228 1.64 6.41 -4.21
N VAL A 229 2.47 5.40 -4.48
CA VAL A 229 3.38 5.29 -5.61
C VAL A 229 3.09 3.96 -6.30
N GLU A 230 3.27 3.94 -7.62
CA GLU A 230 3.20 2.72 -8.42
C GLU A 230 3.96 2.93 -9.74
N SER A 231 4.03 1.89 -10.57
CA SER A 231 4.72 1.87 -11.86
C SER A 231 4.41 3.02 -12.84
N SER A 232 3.26 3.69 -12.77
CA SER A 232 2.92 4.87 -13.59
C SER A 232 3.33 6.21 -12.97
N SER A 233 3.83 6.21 -11.73
CA SER A 233 4.13 7.44 -10.99
C SER A 233 5.24 8.27 -11.63
N HIS A 234 6.10 7.69 -12.46
CA HIS A 234 7.08 8.45 -13.24
C HIS A 234 6.41 9.42 -14.22
N HIS A 235 5.19 9.08 -14.67
CA HIS A 235 4.40 9.78 -15.66
C HIS A 235 3.22 10.54 -15.04
N SER A 236 2.58 9.96 -14.02
CA SER A 236 1.37 10.51 -13.39
C SER A 236 1.65 11.24 -12.07
N GLY A 237 2.87 11.14 -11.53
CA GLY A 237 3.23 11.63 -10.20
C GLY A 237 2.73 10.72 -9.08
N LEU A 238 2.64 11.28 -7.87
CA LEU A 238 2.10 10.57 -6.70
C LEU A 238 0.57 10.53 -6.73
N PHE A 239 -0.04 9.68 -5.89
CA PHE A 239 -1.50 9.58 -5.76
C PHE A 239 -2.19 10.93 -5.43
N GLN A 240 -1.51 11.85 -4.75
CA GLN A 240 -2.03 13.20 -4.51
C GLN A 240 -2.28 13.99 -5.79
N GLU A 241 -1.56 13.71 -6.88
CA GLU A 241 -1.68 14.44 -8.14
C GLU A 241 -2.96 14.11 -8.91
N ILE A 242 -3.63 13.00 -8.56
CA ILE A 242 -4.93 12.66 -9.12
C ILE A 242 -6.09 13.25 -8.32
N CYS A 243 -5.82 13.89 -7.17
CA CYS A 243 -6.84 14.56 -6.38
C CYS A 243 -7.23 15.88 -7.04
N VAL A 244 -8.54 16.10 -7.17
CA VAL A 244 -9.13 17.33 -7.71
C VAL A 244 -9.59 18.23 -6.57
N GLU A 245 -10.24 17.62 -5.57
CA GLU A 245 -10.85 18.33 -4.46
C GLU A 245 -10.90 17.43 -3.22
N LEU A 246 -10.71 18.04 -2.05
CA LEU A 246 -10.82 17.38 -0.75
C LEU A 246 -11.87 18.09 0.09
N GLU A 247 -12.68 17.31 0.81
CA GLU A 247 -13.54 17.80 1.87
C GLU A 247 -12.93 17.42 3.23
N VAL A 248 -12.66 18.42 4.06
CA VAL A 248 -11.91 18.27 5.31
C VAL A 248 -12.72 18.82 6.48
N ALA A 249 -12.96 17.97 7.49
CA ALA A 249 -13.47 18.39 8.78
C ALA A 249 -12.34 18.88 9.68
N LEU A 250 -12.38 20.16 10.05
CA LEU A 250 -11.41 20.80 10.93
C LEU A 250 -11.74 20.54 12.40
N ALA A 251 -10.76 20.74 13.29
CA ALA A 251 -10.93 20.61 14.73
C ALA A 251 -12.01 21.55 15.31
N SER A 252 -12.27 22.68 14.64
CA SER A 252 -13.36 23.60 14.97
C SER A 252 -14.75 23.00 14.77
N GLY A 253 -14.87 21.88 14.05
CA GLY A 253 -16.15 21.31 13.60
C GLY A 253 -16.68 21.94 12.31
N GLN A 254 -15.92 22.84 11.68
CA GLN A 254 -16.20 23.32 10.34
C GLN A 254 -15.76 22.29 9.30
N VAL A 255 -16.60 22.05 8.30
CA VAL A 255 -16.21 21.32 7.08
C VAL A 255 -15.84 22.33 6.01
N VAL A 256 -14.68 22.14 5.40
CA VAL A 256 -14.17 22.99 4.32
C VAL A 256 -13.83 22.15 3.10
N THR A 257 -14.08 22.73 1.94
CA THR A 257 -13.62 22.19 0.66
C THR A 257 -12.32 22.89 0.27
N CYS A 258 -11.36 22.12 -0.24
CA CYS A 258 -10.13 22.67 -0.80
C CYS A 258 -9.74 21.96 -2.11
N SER A 259 -9.13 22.71 -3.01
CA SER A 259 -8.70 22.32 -4.34
C SER A 259 -7.49 23.16 -4.76
N ARG A 260 -7.02 23.02 -5.99
CA ARG A 260 -5.95 23.87 -6.54
C ARG A 260 -6.41 25.34 -6.71
N GLN A 261 -7.70 25.59 -6.78
CA GLN A 261 -8.32 26.90 -7.00
C GLN A 261 -8.92 27.50 -5.72
N GLU A 262 -9.35 26.67 -4.78
CA GLU A 262 -9.94 27.09 -3.51
C GLU A 262 -9.13 26.56 -2.32
N ARG A 263 -8.71 27.44 -1.39
CA ARG A 263 -7.91 27.05 -0.20
C ARG A 263 -6.71 26.17 -0.58
N LYS A 264 -5.98 26.61 -1.62
CA LYS A 264 -4.83 25.92 -2.20
C LYS A 264 -3.78 25.52 -1.16
N ASP A 265 -3.55 26.37 -0.17
CA ASP A 265 -2.63 26.11 0.93
C ASP A 265 -3.04 24.89 1.76
N LEU A 266 -4.32 24.78 2.13
CA LEU A 266 -4.84 23.60 2.82
C LEU A 266 -4.79 22.36 1.92
N PHE A 267 -5.12 22.49 0.63
CA PHE A 267 -5.05 21.37 -0.32
C PHE A 267 -3.63 20.81 -0.42
N GLU A 268 -2.62 21.65 -0.69
CA GLU A 268 -1.22 21.24 -0.79
C GLU A 268 -0.65 20.72 0.54
N GLY A 269 -1.03 21.34 1.67
CA GLY A 269 -0.53 20.94 2.98
C GLY A 269 -1.19 19.69 3.56
N PHE A 270 -2.36 19.26 3.03
CA PHE A 270 -3.07 18.09 3.55
C PHE A 270 -2.38 16.77 3.20
N PHE A 271 -1.78 16.68 2.02
CA PHE A 271 -1.03 15.50 1.58
C PHE A 271 0.17 15.23 2.48
N TRP A 272 0.47 13.96 2.73
CA TRP A 272 1.49 13.53 3.70
C TRP A 272 1.29 14.02 5.14
N SER A 273 0.22 14.74 5.48
CA SER A 273 -0.03 15.20 6.85
C SER A 273 -0.47 14.08 7.79
N TYR A 274 -0.78 12.90 7.26
CA TYR A 274 -1.42 11.79 7.93
C TYR A 274 -2.71 12.21 8.66
N GLY A 275 -3.47 13.19 8.13
CA GLY A 275 -4.73 13.63 8.74
C GLY A 275 -4.52 14.29 10.10
N THR A 276 -3.41 15.04 10.23
CA THR A 276 -3.07 15.76 11.47
C THR A 276 -3.29 17.27 11.37
N ILE A 277 -3.74 17.75 10.21
CA ILE A 277 -4.31 19.10 10.02
C ILE A 277 -5.83 19.08 10.21
N GLY A 278 -6.49 18.04 9.70
CA GLY A 278 -7.93 17.80 9.77
C GLY A 278 -8.28 16.38 9.34
N MET A 279 -9.57 16.04 9.37
CA MET A 279 -10.06 14.72 8.99
C MET A 279 -10.65 14.76 7.59
N LEU A 280 -10.15 13.91 6.69
CA LEU A 280 -10.69 13.78 5.33
C LEU A 280 -12.09 13.13 5.40
N MET A 281 -13.10 13.80 4.82
CA MET A 281 -14.48 13.33 4.76
C MET A 281 -14.82 12.72 3.41
N SER A 282 -14.37 13.35 2.32
CA SER A 282 -14.50 12.82 0.96
C SER A 282 -13.42 13.43 0.04
N ALA A 283 -13.22 12.83 -1.13
CA ALA A 283 -12.29 13.34 -2.15
C ALA A 283 -12.85 13.11 -3.55
N ARG A 284 -12.67 14.08 -4.45
CA ARG A 284 -12.86 13.91 -5.89
C ARG A 284 -11.51 13.57 -6.54
N LEU A 285 -11.47 12.47 -7.27
CA LEU A 285 -10.29 11.97 -7.96
C LEU A 285 -10.52 11.98 -9.46
N ARG A 286 -9.49 12.27 -10.24
CA ARG A 286 -9.51 12.14 -11.70
C ARG A 286 -9.55 10.68 -12.12
N ILE A 287 -10.30 10.36 -13.17
CA ILE A 287 -10.34 9.04 -13.82
C ILE A 287 -9.86 9.14 -15.27
N VAL A 288 -9.32 8.05 -15.79
CA VAL A 288 -8.80 7.94 -17.17
C VAL A 288 -9.34 6.69 -17.85
N PRO A 289 -9.39 6.67 -19.20
CA PRO A 289 -9.80 5.47 -19.93
C PRO A 289 -8.93 4.26 -19.57
N CYS A 290 -9.56 3.11 -19.39
CA CYS A 290 -8.91 1.85 -19.06
C CYS A 290 -8.98 0.90 -20.26
N ALA A 291 -7.82 0.37 -20.67
CA ALA A 291 -7.79 -0.74 -21.62
C ALA A 291 -7.94 -2.08 -20.89
N PRO A 292 -8.40 -3.15 -21.57
CA PRO A 292 -8.56 -4.48 -20.97
C PRO A 292 -7.23 -5.17 -20.64
N TYR A 293 -6.14 -4.84 -21.33
CA TYR A 293 -4.83 -5.44 -21.12
C TYR A 293 -3.74 -4.39 -20.92
N VAL A 294 -2.67 -4.81 -20.25
CA VAL A 294 -1.36 -4.16 -20.25
C VAL A 294 -0.41 -5.07 -21.03
N ARG A 295 0.15 -4.54 -22.12
CA ARG A 295 1.27 -5.14 -22.84
C ARG A 295 2.54 -4.81 -22.07
N LEU A 296 3.16 -5.82 -21.48
CA LEU A 296 4.32 -5.71 -20.60
C LEU A 296 5.54 -6.35 -21.27
N GLU A 297 6.62 -5.58 -21.38
CA GLU A 297 7.91 -6.05 -21.86
C GLU A 297 8.87 -6.28 -20.69
N TYR A 298 9.53 -7.42 -20.66
CA TYR A 298 10.55 -7.76 -19.67
C TYR A 298 11.95 -7.67 -20.30
N HIS A 299 12.75 -6.72 -19.81
CA HIS A 299 14.11 -6.47 -20.25
C HIS A 299 15.08 -6.97 -19.17
N ALA A 300 15.82 -8.04 -19.46
CA ALA A 300 16.76 -8.66 -18.53
C ALA A 300 18.15 -8.02 -18.62
N PHE A 301 18.81 -7.84 -17.47
CA PHE A 301 20.15 -7.26 -17.38
C PHE A 301 21.08 -8.10 -16.50
N SER A 302 22.30 -8.35 -16.99
CA SER A 302 23.35 -9.08 -16.27
C SER A 302 24.38 -8.16 -15.59
N GLY A 303 24.01 -6.92 -15.27
CA GLY A 303 24.88 -5.96 -14.60
C GLY A 303 24.15 -4.68 -14.21
N GLU A 304 24.45 -4.18 -13.00
CA GLU A 304 23.81 -3.03 -12.39
C GLU A 304 23.83 -1.77 -13.29
N GLN A 305 24.97 -1.44 -13.90
CA GLN A 305 25.09 -0.22 -14.71
C GLN A 305 24.16 -0.21 -15.92
N ALA A 306 24.08 -1.33 -16.65
CA ALA A 306 23.24 -1.44 -17.83
C ALA A 306 21.76 -1.30 -17.48
N PHE A 307 21.34 -1.88 -16.35
CA PHE A 307 19.99 -1.67 -15.81
C PHE A 307 19.74 -0.20 -15.45
N LEU A 308 20.66 0.43 -14.72
CA LEU A 308 20.53 1.82 -14.29
C LEU A 308 20.43 2.79 -15.48
N ASP A 309 21.22 2.59 -16.52
CA ASP A 309 21.22 3.44 -17.71
C ASP A 309 19.89 3.37 -18.46
N GLU A 310 19.38 2.16 -18.70
CA GLU A 310 18.09 1.98 -19.39
C GLU A 310 16.92 2.40 -18.51
N TRP A 311 16.94 2.08 -17.21
CA TRP A 311 15.92 2.50 -16.25
C TRP A 311 15.84 4.04 -16.18
N ARG A 312 16.98 4.75 -16.09
CA ARG A 312 17.01 6.23 -16.08
C ARG A 312 16.43 6.80 -17.38
N LYS A 313 16.82 6.23 -18.53
CA LYS A 313 16.38 6.67 -19.85
C LYS A 313 14.86 6.54 -20.02
N GLU A 314 14.29 5.39 -19.66
CA GLU A 314 12.86 5.13 -19.80
C GLU A 314 12.04 5.91 -18.77
N SER A 315 12.46 5.95 -17.51
CA SER A 315 11.78 6.68 -16.43
C SER A 315 11.75 8.20 -16.68
N ALA A 316 12.83 8.77 -17.23
CA ALA A 316 12.90 10.19 -17.55
C ALA A 316 11.91 10.64 -18.64
N LYS A 317 11.34 9.71 -19.42
CA LYS A 317 10.29 10.04 -20.40
C LYS A 317 9.03 10.57 -19.70
N GLY A 318 8.63 9.98 -18.57
CA GLY A 318 7.44 10.46 -17.84
C GLY A 318 7.64 11.79 -17.14
N ALA A 319 8.83 12.07 -16.61
CA ALA A 319 9.12 13.39 -16.03
C ALA A 319 8.91 14.50 -17.08
N ARG A 320 9.34 14.27 -18.33
CA ARG A 320 9.10 15.19 -19.46
C ARG A 320 7.63 15.31 -19.84
N VAL A 321 6.81 14.28 -19.60
CA VAL A 321 5.36 14.37 -19.80
C VAL A 321 4.76 15.33 -18.77
N ILE A 322 5.12 15.19 -17.49
CA ILE A 322 4.65 16.09 -16.42
C ILE A 322 5.08 17.55 -16.67
N GLU A 323 6.31 17.77 -17.11
CA GLU A 323 6.78 19.13 -17.45
C GLU A 323 5.98 19.78 -18.58
N ARG A 324 5.53 18.98 -19.56
CA ARG A 324 4.74 19.45 -20.71
C ARG A 324 3.28 19.70 -20.35
N CYS A 325 2.65 18.77 -19.64
CA CYS A 325 1.22 18.84 -19.30
C CYS A 325 0.93 19.77 -18.12
N GLY A 326 1.90 19.98 -17.22
CA GLY A 326 1.69 20.73 -15.98
C GLY A 326 0.57 20.11 -15.12
N ASP A 327 -0.40 20.93 -14.71
CA ASP A 327 -1.59 20.49 -13.96
C ASP A 327 -2.71 19.92 -14.85
N GLY A 328 -2.54 19.91 -16.17
CA GLY A 328 -3.51 19.38 -17.13
C GLY A 328 -3.55 17.85 -17.19
N GLU A 329 -4.57 17.31 -17.86
CA GLU A 329 -4.62 15.89 -18.20
C GLU A 329 -3.49 15.54 -19.17
N VAL A 330 -2.82 14.41 -18.93
CA VAL A 330 -1.97 13.80 -19.95
C VAL A 330 -2.87 13.20 -21.02
N ASN A 331 -2.74 13.68 -22.25
CA ASN A 331 -3.38 13.09 -23.43
C ASN A 331 -2.45 12.07 -24.10
N ALA A 332 -3.02 11.17 -24.90
CA ALA A 332 -2.25 10.17 -25.65
C ALA A 332 -1.21 10.78 -26.61
N ASP A 333 -1.40 12.02 -27.05
CA ASP A 333 -0.44 12.77 -27.88
C ASP A 333 0.77 13.29 -27.08
N ASP A 334 0.61 13.47 -25.75
CA ASP A 334 1.69 13.93 -24.86
C ASP A 334 2.72 12.82 -24.58
N ASP A 335 2.31 11.56 -24.76
CA ASP A 335 3.16 10.36 -24.65
C ASP A 335 4.21 10.25 -25.79
N LEU A 336 4.11 11.07 -26.84
CA LEU A 336 5.07 11.09 -27.95
C LEU A 336 6.29 11.96 -27.61
N GLY A 337 7.48 11.36 -27.63
CA GLY A 337 8.74 12.10 -27.56
C GLY A 337 9.06 12.85 -28.86
N SER A 338 9.95 13.85 -28.79
CA SER A 338 10.42 14.64 -29.94
C SER A 338 11.07 13.81 -31.07
N ASN A 339 11.48 12.57 -30.77
CA ASN A 339 12.08 11.63 -31.71
C ASN A 339 11.14 10.47 -32.09
N GLY A 340 9.85 10.54 -31.72
CA GLY A 340 8.86 9.47 -31.98
C GLY A 340 8.93 8.27 -31.02
N SER A 341 9.85 8.23 -30.06
CA SER A 341 9.87 7.21 -29.00
C SER A 341 8.78 7.53 -27.97
N ARG A 342 7.81 6.61 -27.82
CA ARG A 342 6.68 6.73 -26.90
C ARG A 342 7.12 6.50 -25.45
N CYS A 343 6.59 7.30 -24.53
CA CYS A 343 6.68 7.05 -23.09
C CYS A 343 5.82 5.84 -22.75
N CYS A 344 6.40 4.79 -22.18
CA CYS A 344 5.58 3.73 -21.59
C CYS A 344 4.79 4.32 -20.42
N ARG A 345 3.56 3.84 -20.22
CA ARG A 345 2.70 4.31 -19.12
C ARG A 345 3.15 3.75 -17.78
N PHE A 346 3.76 2.57 -17.80
CA PHE A 346 4.23 1.87 -16.62
C PHE A 346 5.71 1.53 -16.77
N VAL A 347 6.51 1.84 -15.75
CA VAL A 347 7.92 1.45 -15.64
C VAL A 347 8.15 0.92 -14.22
N GLU A 348 8.72 -0.27 -14.11
CA GLU A 348 9.03 -0.91 -12.83
C GLU A 348 10.29 -1.75 -12.98
N GLY A 349 11.16 -1.74 -11.97
CA GLY A 349 12.32 -2.62 -11.91
C GLY A 349 12.26 -3.59 -10.72
N LEU A 350 12.81 -4.79 -10.92
CA LEU A 350 13.13 -5.73 -9.85
C LEU A 350 14.60 -6.12 -9.94
N ILE A 351 15.34 -5.94 -8.83
CA ILE A 351 16.75 -6.33 -8.74
C ILE A 351 16.82 -7.58 -7.87
N PHE A 352 17.27 -8.70 -8.43
CA PHE A 352 17.39 -10.00 -7.73
C PHE A 352 18.80 -10.25 -7.18
N SER A 353 19.81 -9.63 -7.78
CA SER A 353 21.19 -9.60 -7.28
C SER A 353 21.93 -8.44 -7.94
N LYS A 354 23.21 -8.25 -7.58
CA LYS A 354 24.10 -7.27 -8.21
C LYS A 354 24.19 -7.42 -9.74
N ASP A 355 24.05 -8.65 -10.23
CA ASP A 355 24.25 -9.01 -11.63
C ASP A 355 22.97 -9.54 -12.27
N SER A 356 21.80 -9.34 -11.63
CA SER A 356 20.55 -9.91 -12.09
C SER A 356 19.39 -8.98 -11.78
N SER A 357 18.83 -8.37 -12.82
CA SER A 357 17.70 -7.45 -12.71
C SER A 357 16.83 -7.50 -13.95
N VAL A 358 15.56 -7.10 -13.78
CA VAL A 358 14.58 -6.98 -14.85
C VAL A 358 13.94 -5.60 -14.80
N LEU A 359 13.92 -4.90 -15.94
CA LEU A 359 13.12 -3.70 -16.16
C LEU A 359 11.86 -4.09 -16.92
N MET A 360 10.72 -3.68 -16.41
CA MET A 360 9.41 -3.94 -16.98
C MET A 360 8.83 -2.65 -17.52
N LEU A 361 8.49 -2.66 -18.82
CA LEU A 361 7.91 -1.52 -19.52
C LEU A 361 6.51 -1.89 -19.99
N GLY A 362 5.50 -1.14 -19.55
CA GLY A 362 4.09 -1.45 -19.78
C GLY A 362 3.33 -0.35 -20.51
N ASP A 363 2.40 -0.74 -21.37
CA ASP A 363 1.40 0.16 -21.94
C ASP A 363 0.05 -0.54 -22.12
N TYR A 364 -1.01 0.23 -22.20
CA TYR A 364 -2.35 -0.29 -22.45
C TYR A 364 -2.49 -0.92 -23.83
N ALA A 365 -3.23 -2.01 -23.88
CA ALA A 365 -3.57 -2.71 -25.10
C ALA A 365 -5.06 -3.12 -25.10
N HIS A 366 -5.72 -2.88 -26.23
CA HIS A 366 -7.14 -3.26 -26.41
C HIS A 366 -7.33 -4.74 -26.77
N LYS A 367 -6.28 -5.39 -27.25
CA LYS A 367 -6.27 -6.82 -27.61
C LYS A 367 -4.89 -7.40 -27.36
N VAL A 368 -4.83 -8.72 -27.22
CA VAL A 368 -3.58 -9.47 -27.22
C VAL A 368 -3.00 -9.42 -28.63
N GLY A 369 -1.77 -8.92 -28.77
CA GLY A 369 -1.05 -8.83 -30.04
C GLY A 369 -0.31 -10.12 -30.39
N GLU A 370 0.17 -10.20 -31.63
CA GLU A 370 0.92 -11.36 -32.14
C GLU A 370 2.38 -11.40 -31.65
N ASP A 371 2.85 -10.30 -31.06
CA ASP A 371 4.22 -10.13 -30.58
C ASP A 371 4.46 -10.68 -29.16
N GLY A 372 3.41 -11.15 -28.48
CA GLY A 372 3.47 -11.65 -27.12
C GLY A 372 2.34 -12.62 -26.77
N THR A 373 2.33 -13.10 -25.54
CA THR A 373 1.34 -14.08 -25.06
C THR A 373 0.48 -13.55 -23.92
N LEU A 374 -0.77 -13.99 -23.83
CA LEU A 374 -1.64 -13.70 -22.68
C LEU A 374 -1.10 -14.38 -21.40
N TYR A 375 -0.86 -13.60 -20.35
CA TYR A 375 -0.49 -14.08 -19.02
C TYR A 375 -1.51 -13.63 -17.97
N GLU A 376 -2.40 -14.54 -17.58
CA GLU A 376 -3.43 -14.29 -16.55
C GLU A 376 -2.86 -14.55 -15.14
N HIS A 377 -2.12 -13.57 -14.62
CA HIS A 377 -1.43 -13.64 -13.33
C HIS A 377 -2.37 -13.89 -12.13
N ALA A 378 -3.62 -13.43 -12.19
CA ALA A 378 -4.57 -13.59 -11.09
C ALA A 378 -5.05 -15.04 -10.90
N LYS A 379 -4.77 -15.95 -11.85
CA LYS A 379 -5.09 -17.38 -11.69
C LYS A 379 -4.33 -17.95 -10.49
N TRP A 380 -5.06 -18.52 -9.53
CA TRP A 380 -4.53 -18.94 -8.23
C TRP A 380 -3.37 -19.93 -8.29
N HIS A 381 -3.28 -20.73 -9.36
CA HIS A 381 -2.23 -21.73 -9.55
C HIS A 381 -0.94 -21.15 -10.18
N LYS A 382 -0.96 -19.90 -10.65
CA LYS A 382 0.20 -19.22 -11.25
C LYS A 382 1.20 -18.77 -10.18
N PRO A 383 2.50 -18.73 -10.49
CA PRO A 383 3.51 -18.22 -9.57
C PRO A 383 3.22 -16.80 -9.08
N TYR A 384 3.86 -16.43 -7.98
CA TYR A 384 3.98 -15.03 -7.57
C TYR A 384 4.63 -14.20 -8.68
N PHE A 385 4.22 -12.94 -8.82
CA PHE A 385 4.59 -12.13 -9.98
C PHE A 385 6.11 -11.96 -10.08
N TYR A 386 6.76 -11.65 -8.96
CA TYR A 386 8.20 -11.44 -8.92
C TYR A 386 9.00 -12.71 -9.27
N LYS A 387 8.53 -13.90 -8.87
CA LYS A 387 9.12 -15.19 -9.27
C LYS A 387 8.92 -15.46 -10.76
N HIS A 388 7.75 -15.14 -11.30
CA HIS A 388 7.50 -15.23 -12.75
C HIS A 388 8.41 -14.29 -13.53
N ALA A 389 8.58 -13.04 -13.08
CA ALA A 389 9.51 -12.08 -13.70
C ALA A 389 10.97 -12.59 -13.65
N GLU A 390 11.39 -13.19 -12.53
CA GLU A 390 12.69 -13.85 -12.39
C GLU A 390 12.84 -15.03 -13.36
N GLU A 391 11.81 -15.86 -13.50
CA GLU A 391 11.79 -16.98 -14.46
C GLU A 391 11.88 -16.50 -15.91
N VAL A 392 11.13 -15.46 -16.28
CA VAL A 392 11.16 -14.86 -17.63
C VAL A 392 12.58 -14.36 -17.95
N MET A 393 13.20 -13.66 -17.00
CA MET A 393 14.57 -13.18 -17.10
C MET A 393 15.56 -14.34 -17.29
N ASN A 394 15.45 -15.41 -16.49
CA ASN A 394 16.34 -16.56 -16.56
C ASN A 394 16.17 -17.40 -17.85
N ARG A 395 14.93 -17.56 -18.34
CA ARG A 395 14.63 -18.33 -19.56
C ARG A 395 15.22 -17.70 -20.83
N ASN A 396 15.33 -16.37 -20.86
CA ASN A 396 15.92 -15.66 -22.00
C ASN A 396 17.45 -15.78 -22.09
N GLY A 397 18.11 -16.41 -21.10
CA GLY A 397 19.55 -16.65 -21.12
C GLY A 397 20.42 -15.39 -20.95
N GLY A 398 19.87 -14.30 -20.42
CA GLY A 398 20.56 -13.02 -20.20
C GLY A 398 20.06 -11.87 -21.09
N PRO A 399 20.83 -10.76 -21.22
CA PRO A 399 20.43 -9.59 -22.00
C PRO A 399 20.20 -9.97 -23.47
N GLY A 400 18.94 -9.88 -23.91
CA GLY A 400 18.47 -10.33 -25.22
C GLY A 400 17.19 -9.62 -25.65
N LYS A 401 16.47 -10.18 -26.64
CA LYS A 401 15.18 -9.60 -27.08
C LYS A 401 14.19 -9.62 -25.90
N PRO A 402 13.48 -8.51 -25.63
CA PRO A 402 12.50 -8.47 -24.55
C PRO A 402 11.41 -9.53 -24.74
N VAL A 403 10.98 -10.16 -23.65
CA VAL A 403 9.78 -11.00 -23.65
C VAL A 403 8.57 -10.09 -23.49
N VAL A 404 7.53 -10.35 -24.30
CA VAL A 404 6.30 -9.58 -24.28
C VAL A 404 5.17 -10.46 -23.78
N GLU A 405 4.49 -10.01 -22.74
CA GLU A 405 3.26 -10.63 -22.26
C GLU A 405 2.13 -9.60 -22.20
N TYR A 406 0.91 -10.07 -22.38
CA TYR A 406 -0.30 -9.28 -22.20
C TYR A 406 -0.96 -9.73 -20.91
N LEU A 407 -1.04 -8.87 -19.91
CA LEU A 407 -1.72 -9.14 -18.65
C LEU A 407 -3.10 -8.47 -18.70
N PRO A 408 -4.17 -9.10 -18.20
CA PRO A 408 -5.39 -8.37 -17.89
C PRO A 408 -5.06 -7.15 -17.01
N THR A 409 -5.61 -5.97 -17.31
CA THR A 409 -5.19 -4.74 -16.61
C THR A 409 -5.37 -4.81 -15.10
N ARG A 410 -6.43 -5.47 -14.64
CA ARG A 410 -6.65 -5.73 -13.22
C ARG A 410 -5.55 -6.59 -12.60
N ASP A 411 -5.11 -7.61 -13.32
CA ASP A 411 -4.06 -8.53 -12.87
C ASP A 411 -2.72 -7.79 -12.75
N TYR A 412 -2.45 -6.86 -13.67
CA TYR A 412 -1.27 -5.99 -13.63
C TYR A 412 -1.30 -5.04 -12.43
N TYR A 413 -2.44 -4.38 -12.17
CA TYR A 413 -2.56 -3.48 -11.02
C TYR A 413 -2.32 -4.19 -9.69
N TYR A 414 -2.84 -5.40 -9.52
CA TYR A 414 -2.70 -6.16 -8.27
C TYR A 414 -1.61 -7.23 -8.31
N ARG A 415 -0.61 -7.05 -9.18
CA ARG A 415 0.45 -8.06 -9.43
C ARG A 415 1.19 -8.47 -8.16
N HIS A 416 1.40 -7.54 -7.23
CA HIS A 416 2.08 -7.78 -5.95
C HIS A 416 1.15 -8.16 -4.80
N SER A 417 -0.18 -8.12 -4.97
CA SER A 417 -1.13 -8.37 -3.88
C SER A 417 -1.06 -9.80 -3.32
N ARG A 418 -0.98 -10.82 -4.19
CA ARG A 418 -0.99 -12.25 -3.77
C ARG A 418 0.19 -12.61 -2.87
N SER A 419 1.36 -12.06 -3.17
CA SER A 419 2.61 -12.32 -2.46
C SER A 419 2.97 -11.23 -1.45
N VAL A 420 2.18 -10.15 -1.38
CA VAL A 420 2.53 -8.92 -0.66
C VAL A 420 3.97 -8.53 -1.03
N PHE A 421 4.17 -8.25 -2.32
CA PHE A 421 5.46 -8.21 -3.01
C PHE A 421 6.16 -9.59 -2.97
N TRP A 422 6.87 -9.90 -1.90
CA TRP A 422 7.50 -11.22 -1.65
C TRP A 422 7.46 -11.65 -0.17
N GLU A 423 6.80 -10.87 0.68
CA GLU A 423 6.71 -11.12 2.13
C GLU A 423 5.95 -12.42 2.45
N MET A 424 5.05 -12.85 1.58
CA MET A 424 4.31 -14.09 1.78
C MET A 424 5.22 -15.33 1.80
N GLU A 425 6.38 -15.31 1.13
CA GLU A 425 7.37 -16.39 1.18
C GLU A 425 8.10 -16.40 2.53
N ASN A 426 8.33 -15.24 3.14
CA ASN A 426 8.88 -15.14 4.49
C ASN A 426 7.91 -15.67 5.56
N ILE A 427 6.59 -15.54 5.33
CA ILE A 427 5.55 -16.04 6.25
C ILE A 427 5.25 -17.52 6.01
N VAL A 428 5.22 -17.94 4.75
CA VAL A 428 4.98 -19.30 4.30
C VAL A 428 6.06 -19.69 3.28
N PRO A 429 7.17 -20.31 3.71
CA PRO A 429 8.32 -20.63 2.84
C PRO A 429 8.01 -21.47 1.59
N LEU A 430 6.94 -22.27 1.58
CA LEU A 430 6.50 -23.00 0.38
C LEU A 430 5.26 -22.37 -0.28
N GLY A 431 4.98 -21.10 0.01
CA GLY A 431 3.83 -20.34 -0.47
C GLY A 431 3.77 -20.20 -1.99
N ASP A 432 4.90 -20.38 -2.68
CA ASP A 432 4.93 -20.43 -4.15
C ASP A 432 5.11 -21.85 -4.71
N SER A 433 5.15 -22.90 -3.89
CA SER A 433 5.23 -24.26 -4.45
C SER A 433 3.98 -24.61 -5.26
N ALA A 434 4.11 -25.40 -6.33
CA ALA A 434 2.96 -25.83 -7.14
C ALA A 434 1.86 -26.48 -6.28
N VAL A 435 2.25 -27.35 -5.33
CA VAL A 435 1.32 -27.98 -4.39
C VAL A 435 0.56 -26.94 -3.57
N PHE A 436 1.25 -25.96 -2.99
CA PHE A 436 0.60 -24.90 -2.23
C PHE A 436 -0.37 -24.10 -3.10
N ARG A 437 0.05 -23.69 -4.30
CA ARG A 437 -0.78 -22.86 -5.18
C ARG A 437 -2.07 -23.58 -5.61
N TRP A 438 -2.01 -24.88 -5.86
CA TRP A 438 -3.20 -25.68 -6.18
C TRP A 438 -4.11 -25.93 -4.97
N CYS A 439 -3.55 -26.13 -3.77
CA CYS A 439 -4.35 -26.41 -2.57
C CYS A 439 -4.90 -25.15 -1.88
N PHE A 440 -4.12 -24.08 -1.83
CA PHE A 440 -4.37 -22.90 -0.99
C PHE A 440 -4.29 -21.56 -1.75
N GLY A 441 -3.74 -21.53 -2.97
CA GLY A 441 -3.56 -20.30 -3.73
C GLY A 441 -4.85 -19.52 -3.98
N TRP A 442 -6.00 -20.21 -4.00
CA TRP A 442 -7.33 -19.60 -4.20
C TRP A 442 -7.82 -18.76 -3.00
N MET A 443 -7.14 -18.88 -1.84
CA MET A 443 -7.41 -18.07 -0.65
C MET A 443 -6.55 -16.80 -0.57
N LEU A 444 -5.56 -16.64 -1.46
CA LEU A 444 -4.77 -15.42 -1.57
C LEU A 444 -5.58 -14.29 -2.23
N PRO A 445 -5.26 -13.02 -1.97
CA PRO A 445 -4.20 -12.52 -1.07
C PRO A 445 -4.58 -12.62 0.43
N PRO A 446 -3.60 -12.74 1.35
CA PRO A 446 -3.87 -12.64 2.78
C PRO A 446 -4.29 -11.21 3.14
N SER A 447 -5.14 -11.07 4.17
CA SER A 447 -5.38 -9.77 4.78
C SER A 447 -4.20 -9.41 5.67
N VAL A 448 -3.52 -8.31 5.35
CA VAL A 448 -2.40 -7.79 6.16
C VAL A 448 -2.88 -7.52 7.58
N GLY A 449 -4.12 -7.06 7.72
CA GLY A 449 -4.68 -6.79 9.04
C GLY A 449 -4.90 -8.03 9.89
N PHE A 450 -5.30 -9.16 9.28
CA PHE A 450 -5.42 -10.42 10.03
C PHE A 450 -4.06 -11.04 10.34
N LEU A 451 -3.07 -10.94 9.43
CA LEU A 451 -1.70 -11.34 9.72
C LEU A 451 -1.17 -10.63 10.97
N LYS A 452 -1.43 -9.32 11.10
CA LYS A 452 -1.07 -8.54 12.28
C LYS A 452 -1.86 -8.92 13.51
N LEU A 453 -3.18 -9.11 13.39
CA LEU A 453 -4.04 -9.49 14.51
C LEU A 453 -3.58 -10.81 15.17
N THR A 454 -3.09 -11.75 14.36
CA THR A 454 -2.59 -13.04 14.82
C THR A 454 -1.11 -13.03 15.21
N THR A 455 -0.43 -11.88 15.19
CA THR A 455 0.97 -11.75 15.59
C THR A 455 1.05 -11.23 17.04
N PRO A 456 1.49 -12.05 18.02
CA PRO A 456 1.66 -11.59 19.40
C PRO A 456 2.74 -10.50 19.54
N ALA A 457 2.65 -9.64 20.55
CA ALA A 457 3.57 -8.50 20.74
C ALA A 457 5.06 -8.88 20.75
N ARG A 458 5.47 -9.95 21.45
CA ARG A 458 6.87 -10.40 21.43
C ARG A 458 7.32 -10.98 20.09
N LEU A 459 6.39 -11.53 19.31
CA LEU A 459 6.71 -11.95 17.95
C LEU A 459 6.91 -10.73 17.07
N GLN A 460 6.09 -9.70 17.24
CA GLN A 460 6.28 -8.42 16.57
C GLN A 460 7.67 -7.83 16.88
N GLU A 461 8.09 -7.78 18.15
CA GLU A 461 9.45 -7.35 18.54
C GLU A 461 10.56 -8.12 17.82
N PHE A 462 10.38 -9.43 17.62
CA PHE A 462 11.34 -10.25 16.87
C PHE A 462 11.40 -9.86 15.39
N TYR A 463 10.25 -9.71 14.72
CA TYR A 463 10.20 -9.23 13.34
C TYR A 463 10.83 -7.84 13.23
N ASP A 464 10.51 -6.94 14.14
CA ASP A 464 11.05 -5.59 14.17
C ASP A 464 12.58 -5.58 14.28
N ALA A 465 13.15 -6.53 15.04
CA ALA A 465 14.60 -6.63 15.25
C ALA A 465 15.34 -7.31 14.08
N LYS A 466 14.65 -8.09 13.25
CA LYS A 466 15.27 -9.03 12.30
C LYS A 466 14.75 -8.94 10.87
N HIS A 467 13.83 -8.02 10.62
CA HIS A 467 13.15 -7.84 9.34
C HIS A 467 13.19 -6.35 8.97
N VAL A 468 13.44 -6.07 7.69
CA VAL A 468 13.41 -4.71 7.12
C VAL A 468 12.21 -4.63 6.18
N ILE A 469 11.36 -3.61 6.38
CA ILE A 469 10.28 -3.26 5.47
C ILE A 469 10.40 -1.76 5.29
N GLN A 470 11.00 -1.33 4.19
CA GLN A 470 11.35 0.06 3.95
C GLN A 470 11.13 0.44 2.50
N ASP A 471 10.65 1.67 2.31
CA ASP A 471 10.51 2.33 1.01
C ASP A 471 11.15 3.71 1.14
N MET A 472 12.25 3.90 0.42
CA MET A 472 13.04 5.13 0.46
C MET A 472 12.96 5.84 -0.89
N LEU A 473 12.33 7.01 -0.88
CA LEU A 473 12.19 7.88 -2.03
C LEU A 473 13.46 8.71 -2.18
N VAL A 474 14.32 8.34 -3.12
CA VAL A 474 15.57 9.06 -3.38
C VAL A 474 15.56 9.69 -4.76
N PRO A 475 16.27 10.81 -4.97
CA PRO A 475 16.44 11.37 -6.30
C PRO A 475 17.07 10.36 -7.27
N ALA A 476 16.60 10.33 -8.53
CA ALA A 476 17.04 9.32 -9.50
C ALA A 476 18.52 9.46 -9.90
N ASP A 477 19.12 10.64 -9.72
CA ASP A 477 20.54 10.88 -9.96
C ASP A 477 21.43 10.19 -8.90
N THR A 478 20.94 9.97 -7.68
CA THR A 478 21.67 9.28 -6.60
C THR A 478 21.45 7.77 -6.57
N MET A 479 20.69 7.21 -7.52
CA MET A 479 20.26 5.80 -7.54
C MET A 479 21.41 4.79 -7.32
N GLU A 480 22.56 4.98 -7.98
CA GLU A 480 23.73 4.10 -7.86
C GLU A 480 24.30 4.08 -6.43
N GLU A 481 24.47 5.27 -5.84
CA GLU A 481 24.94 5.41 -4.46
C GLU A 481 23.90 4.83 -3.48
N SER A 482 22.61 5.05 -3.74
CA SER A 482 21.52 4.52 -2.92
C SER A 482 21.49 2.99 -2.90
N LEU A 483 21.68 2.34 -4.06
CA LEU A 483 21.79 0.88 -4.14
C LEU A 483 23.01 0.36 -3.36
N LYS A 484 24.14 1.07 -3.41
CA LYS A 484 25.32 0.74 -2.60
C LYS A 484 25.00 0.82 -1.10
N VAL A 485 24.36 1.89 -0.64
CA VAL A 485 23.95 2.06 0.77
C VAL A 485 23.01 0.95 1.21
N PHE A 486 22.01 0.60 0.39
CA PHE A 486 21.09 -0.51 0.66
C PHE A 486 21.82 -1.85 0.76
N ARG A 487 22.78 -2.10 -0.14
CA ARG A 487 23.59 -3.33 -0.12
C ARG A 487 24.48 -3.41 1.12
N ASP A 488 25.13 -2.31 1.48
CA ASP A 488 26.05 -2.24 2.62
C ASP A 488 25.32 -2.41 3.96
N HIS A 489 24.06 -1.96 4.06
CA HIS A 489 23.29 -1.95 5.31
C HIS A 489 22.21 -3.03 5.42
N PHE A 490 21.58 -3.45 4.33
CA PHE A 490 20.52 -4.46 4.35
C PHE A 490 20.97 -5.80 3.74
N ASP A 491 21.82 -5.78 2.71
CA ASP A 491 22.26 -6.97 1.98
C ASP A 491 21.09 -7.91 1.63
N MET A 492 20.09 -7.35 0.95
CA MET A 492 18.80 -7.99 0.74
C MET A 492 18.31 -7.85 -0.69
N TYR A 493 17.71 -8.94 -1.18
CA TYR A 493 17.07 -9.04 -2.48
C TYR A 493 15.78 -9.88 -2.36
N PRO A 494 14.82 -9.68 -3.27
CA PRO A 494 14.83 -8.67 -4.33
C PRO A 494 14.62 -7.24 -3.80
N LEU A 495 14.98 -6.24 -4.61
CA LEU A 495 14.64 -4.83 -4.39
C LEU A 495 13.60 -4.39 -5.40
N TRP A 496 12.61 -3.62 -4.94
CA TRP A 496 11.62 -2.96 -5.78
C TRP A 496 12.16 -1.60 -6.23
N VAL A 497 12.08 -1.31 -7.52
CA VAL A 497 12.56 -0.06 -8.10
C VAL A 497 11.40 0.60 -8.83
N CYS A 498 10.80 1.62 -8.22
CA CYS A 498 9.62 2.27 -8.75
C CYS A 498 9.87 3.77 -9.03
N PRO A 499 10.02 4.18 -10.30
CA PRO A 499 10.26 5.59 -10.62
C PRO A 499 9.02 6.44 -10.36
N MET A 500 9.22 7.64 -9.83
CA MET A 500 8.17 8.64 -9.62
C MET A 500 8.65 10.04 -9.93
N THR A 501 7.76 10.91 -10.37
CA THR A 501 8.11 12.31 -10.59
C THR A 501 7.45 13.17 -9.51
N LEU A 502 8.27 13.88 -8.73
CA LEU A 502 7.81 14.86 -7.76
C LEU A 502 7.64 16.22 -8.42
N ARG A 503 6.52 16.88 -8.15
CA ARG A 503 6.25 18.25 -8.63
C ARG A 503 6.82 19.29 -7.65
N PRO A 504 7.13 20.50 -8.13
CA PRO A 504 7.44 21.61 -7.25
C PRO A 504 6.19 21.98 -6.44
N GLY A 505 6.37 22.40 -5.18
CA GLY A 505 5.24 22.72 -4.31
C GLY A 505 5.69 23.20 -2.95
N ARG A 506 4.70 23.46 -2.07
CA ARG A 506 4.91 23.87 -0.67
C ARG A 506 4.46 22.84 0.35
N GLY A 507 3.89 21.72 -0.12
CA GLY A 507 3.53 20.58 0.74
C GLY A 507 4.77 19.90 1.31
N LEU A 508 4.58 18.98 2.26
CA LEU A 508 5.70 18.30 2.94
C LEU A 508 6.67 17.63 1.95
N VAL A 509 6.14 17.03 0.89
CA VAL A 509 6.91 16.35 -0.17
C VAL A 509 6.75 17.08 -1.49
N HIS A 510 7.88 17.46 -2.08
CA HIS A 510 8.01 18.16 -3.35
C HIS A 510 9.45 17.99 -3.88
N SER A 511 9.69 18.36 -5.14
CA SER A 511 11.02 18.27 -5.78
C SER A 511 12.05 19.22 -5.14
N ARG A 512 13.36 18.90 -5.27
CA ARG A 512 14.45 19.70 -4.68
C ARG A 512 14.64 21.03 -5.38
N GLY A 513 14.43 21.03 -6.71
CA GLY A 513 14.68 22.15 -7.59
C GLY A 513 13.56 23.19 -7.59
N PRO A 514 13.87 24.50 -7.62
CA PRO A 514 12.85 25.53 -7.68
C PRO A 514 12.07 25.45 -9.00
N GLY A 515 10.76 25.27 -8.89
CA GLY A 515 9.82 25.38 -10.02
C GLY A 515 9.94 24.30 -11.10
N LYS A 516 10.65 23.19 -10.84
CA LYS A 516 10.79 22.08 -11.80
C LYS A 516 10.38 20.76 -11.18
N ALA A 517 9.73 19.92 -11.98
CA ALA A 517 9.47 18.54 -11.60
C ALA A 517 10.79 17.75 -11.63
N GLU A 518 10.90 16.74 -10.78
CA GLU A 518 12.14 15.98 -10.63
C GLU A 518 11.86 14.49 -10.50
N LEU A 519 12.66 13.68 -11.19
CA LEU A 519 12.56 12.23 -11.13
C LEU A 519 13.20 11.71 -9.85
N TYR A 520 12.42 10.94 -9.11
CA TYR A 520 12.76 10.20 -7.92
C TYR A 520 12.51 8.70 -8.17
N VAL A 521 12.96 7.87 -7.24
CA VAL A 521 12.76 6.43 -7.25
C VAL A 521 12.44 5.94 -5.86
N ASP A 522 11.46 5.06 -5.78
CA ASP A 522 11.22 4.25 -4.60
C ASP A 522 12.16 3.04 -4.64
N LEU A 523 12.94 2.90 -3.58
CA LEU A 523 13.71 1.70 -3.31
C LEU A 523 13.03 0.91 -2.20
N GLY A 524 12.23 -0.07 -2.62
CA GLY A 524 11.51 -0.97 -1.73
C GLY A 524 12.36 -2.17 -1.32
N ALA A 525 12.64 -2.27 -0.03
CA ALA A 525 13.39 -3.34 0.61
C ALA A 525 12.51 -4.04 1.64
N TYR A 526 12.07 -5.26 1.32
CA TYR A 526 11.23 -6.08 2.21
C TYR A 526 11.88 -7.45 2.45
N GLY A 527 12.07 -7.84 3.72
CA GLY A 527 12.56 -9.17 4.05
C GLY A 527 13.56 -9.22 5.20
N VAL A 528 14.21 -10.36 5.30
CA VAL A 528 15.25 -10.62 6.30
C VAL A 528 16.62 -10.21 5.73
N PRO A 529 17.37 -9.31 6.40
CA PRO A 529 18.72 -8.90 6.00
C PRO A 529 19.70 -10.07 5.85
N GLY A 530 20.66 -9.93 4.95
CA GLY A 530 21.63 -11.00 4.62
C GLY A 530 22.42 -11.48 5.84
N ALA A 531 22.86 -10.57 6.71
CA ALA A 531 23.57 -10.90 7.95
C ALA A 531 22.71 -11.79 8.88
N VAL A 532 21.42 -11.45 9.04
CA VAL A 532 20.48 -12.26 9.82
C VAL A 532 20.30 -13.64 9.19
N LYS A 533 20.21 -13.72 7.85
CA LYS A 533 20.11 -15.01 7.13
C LYS A 533 21.33 -15.90 7.34
N ARG A 534 22.52 -15.32 7.47
CA ARG A 534 23.78 -16.03 7.77
C ARG A 534 23.98 -16.34 9.26
N GLY A 535 23.07 -15.90 10.14
CA GLY A 535 23.17 -16.08 11.59
C GLY A 535 24.18 -15.15 12.26
N GLU A 536 24.59 -14.08 11.58
CA GLU A 536 25.47 -13.02 12.07
C GLU A 536 24.68 -12.03 12.94
N ASP A 537 25.40 -11.30 13.80
CA ASP A 537 24.80 -10.21 14.56
C ASP A 537 24.40 -9.06 13.62
N TYR A 538 23.16 -8.62 13.76
CA TYR A 538 22.60 -7.54 12.96
C TYR A 538 21.80 -6.62 13.86
N ASP A 539 22.21 -5.35 13.86
CA ASP A 539 21.56 -4.25 14.55
C ASP A 539 20.70 -3.49 13.53
N VAL A 540 19.40 -3.76 13.54
CA VAL A 540 18.45 -3.15 12.61
C VAL A 540 18.37 -1.65 12.79
N VAL A 541 18.43 -1.14 14.03
CA VAL A 541 18.27 0.28 14.32
C VAL A 541 19.47 1.05 13.83
N LYS A 542 20.68 0.56 14.11
CA LYS A 542 21.92 1.18 13.62
C LYS A 542 21.96 1.21 12.09
N ASN A 543 21.64 0.10 11.43
CA ASN A 543 21.69 0.04 9.96
C ASN A 543 20.61 0.93 9.33
N LEU A 544 19.38 0.89 9.84
CA LEU A 544 18.31 1.72 9.33
C LEU A 544 18.57 3.22 9.56
N ARG A 545 19.09 3.61 10.73
CA ARG A 545 19.50 5.02 10.98
C ARG A 545 20.57 5.50 10.00
N ARG A 546 21.46 4.62 9.52
CA ARG A 546 22.44 4.98 8.48
C ARG A 546 21.79 5.20 7.12
N VAL A 547 20.82 4.36 6.75
CA VAL A 547 20.04 4.55 5.53
C VAL A 547 19.18 5.81 5.62
N GLU A 548 18.49 6.04 6.73
CA GLU A 548 17.71 7.26 7.02
C GLU A 548 18.56 8.54 6.93
N GLU A 549 19.77 8.52 7.50
CA GLU A 549 20.73 9.62 7.44
C GLU A 549 21.15 9.92 6.00
N TYR A 550 21.49 8.89 5.22
CA TYR A 550 21.83 9.02 3.81
C TYR A 550 20.66 9.56 2.99
N VAL A 551 19.45 8.98 3.12
CA VAL A 551 18.25 9.41 2.39
C VAL A 551 17.96 10.89 2.65
N THR A 552 18.05 11.33 3.91
CA THR A 552 17.88 12.74 4.26
C THR A 552 18.99 13.62 3.67
N SER A 553 20.24 13.13 3.61
CA SER A 553 21.38 13.88 3.06
C SER A 553 21.23 14.20 1.57
N VAL A 554 20.60 13.31 0.80
CA VAL A 554 20.34 13.50 -0.63
C VAL A 554 19.02 14.21 -0.92
N LYS A 555 18.32 14.68 0.12
CA LYS A 555 16.96 15.26 0.04
C LYS A 555 15.91 14.27 -0.47
N GLY A 556 16.05 13.02 -0.06
CA GLY A 556 15.04 11.98 -0.18
C GLY A 556 14.03 11.99 0.97
N PHE A 557 13.04 11.11 0.86
CA PHE A 557 11.96 10.93 1.82
C PHE A 557 11.79 9.45 2.18
N GLU A 558 11.46 9.15 3.43
CA GLU A 558 11.05 7.81 3.86
C GLU A 558 9.52 7.71 3.78
N MET A 559 8.98 6.62 3.25
CA MET A 559 7.55 6.39 3.32
C MET A 559 7.10 6.10 4.76
N LEU A 560 6.27 6.98 5.30
CA LEU A 560 5.94 6.99 6.72
C LEU A 560 4.98 5.85 7.16
N TYR A 561 4.71 4.84 6.32
CA TYR A 561 4.04 3.61 6.77
C TYR A 561 5.00 2.62 7.44
N ALA A 562 6.29 2.67 7.10
CA ALA A 562 7.38 1.87 7.66
C ALA A 562 7.89 2.45 8.99
N ASP A 563 8.55 1.64 9.82
CA ASP A 563 9.12 2.13 11.08
C ASP A 563 10.29 3.10 10.81
N SER A 564 10.32 4.20 11.57
CA SER A 564 11.38 5.20 11.51
C SER A 564 12.02 5.36 12.89
N TYR A 565 13.34 5.43 12.93
CA TYR A 565 14.15 5.57 14.14
C TYR A 565 14.81 6.94 14.24
N MET A 566 14.42 7.87 13.37
CA MET A 566 14.83 9.27 13.41
C MET A 566 14.38 9.95 14.71
N THR A 567 15.23 10.80 15.26
CA THR A 567 14.84 11.81 16.25
C THR A 567 13.92 12.85 15.61
N ARG A 568 13.17 13.60 16.43
CA ARG A 568 12.31 14.68 15.93
C ARG A 568 13.04 15.69 15.05
N LYS A 569 14.29 16.01 15.38
CA LYS A 569 15.13 16.92 14.59
C LYS A 569 15.61 16.29 13.28
N GLU A 570 15.92 15.00 13.27
CA GLU A 570 16.22 14.25 12.03
C GLU A 570 14.99 14.19 11.13
N PHE A 571 13.85 13.76 11.67
CA PHE A 571 12.59 13.66 10.95
C PHE A 571 12.15 15.00 10.35
N ALA A 572 12.28 16.09 11.10
CA ALA A 572 11.93 17.43 10.61
C ALA A 572 12.83 17.90 9.45
N ARG A 573 14.06 17.38 9.31
CA ARG A 573 14.96 17.74 8.20
C ARG A 573 14.57 17.09 6.88
N MET A 574 13.74 16.05 6.91
CA MET A 574 13.23 15.36 5.72
C MET A 574 12.21 16.22 4.95
N PHE A 575 11.56 17.18 5.62
CA PHE A 575 10.46 17.96 5.04
C PHE A 575 10.69 19.46 5.15
N ASP A 576 10.13 20.23 4.20
CA ASP A 576 9.78 21.62 4.46
C ASP A 576 8.48 21.65 5.27
N ARG A 577 8.57 22.07 6.54
CA ARG A 577 7.44 22.06 7.46
C ARG A 577 6.71 23.40 7.57
N GLU A 578 7.14 24.45 6.87
CA GLU A 578 6.62 25.80 7.09
C GLU A 578 5.09 25.86 6.88
N LEU A 579 4.62 25.37 5.72
CA LEU A 579 3.20 25.35 5.39
C LEU A 579 2.42 24.45 6.36
N TYR A 580 2.93 23.25 6.63
CA TYR A 580 2.28 22.28 7.52
C TYR A 580 2.10 22.83 8.94
N ASP A 581 3.15 23.43 9.54
CA ASP A 581 3.10 23.97 10.89
C ASP A 581 2.19 25.21 10.97
N ASP A 582 2.16 26.03 9.92
CA ASP A 582 1.23 27.17 9.83
C ASP A 582 -0.24 26.72 9.77
N LEU A 583 -0.58 25.78 8.87
CA LEU A 583 -1.94 25.25 8.75
C LEU A 583 -2.41 24.62 10.07
N ARG A 584 -1.53 23.90 10.76
CA ARG A 584 -1.85 23.31 12.06
C ARG A 584 -2.15 24.35 13.12
N ARG A 585 -1.41 25.46 13.19
CA ARG A 585 -1.72 26.56 14.10
C ARG A 585 -3.03 27.26 13.72
N ARG A 586 -3.20 27.56 12.43
CA ARG A 586 -4.35 28.30 11.89
C ARG A 586 -5.68 27.56 12.09
N PHE A 587 -5.67 26.24 11.89
CA PHE A 587 -6.87 25.40 12.02
C PHE A 587 -6.97 24.66 13.36
N GLY A 588 -6.09 24.95 14.32
CA GLY A 588 -6.10 24.35 15.65
C GLY A 588 -5.69 22.87 15.69
N GLY A 589 -5.08 22.36 14.62
CA GLY A 589 -4.57 20.99 14.54
C GLY A 589 -3.37 20.75 15.48
N ASP A 590 -2.58 21.78 15.80
CA ASP A 590 -1.49 21.74 16.79
C ASP A 590 -1.95 21.38 18.21
N LYS A 591 -3.21 21.67 18.55
CA LYS A 591 -3.86 21.30 19.82
C LYS A 591 -4.70 20.04 19.69
N ALA A 592 -5.43 19.91 18.57
CA ALA A 592 -6.42 18.85 18.40
C ALA A 592 -5.83 17.50 18.02
N PHE A 593 -4.81 17.45 17.14
CA PHE A 593 -4.26 16.19 16.62
C PHE A 593 -2.81 15.98 17.09
N PRO A 594 -2.28 14.76 17.19
CA PRO A 594 -0.85 14.55 17.40
C PRO A 594 -0.01 15.19 16.29
N ASP A 595 1.25 15.54 16.54
CA ASP A 595 2.16 15.88 15.43
C ASP A 595 2.39 14.64 14.56
N ILE A 596 2.67 14.84 13.27
CA ILE A 596 3.01 13.75 12.37
C ILE A 596 4.15 12.90 12.94
N TYR A 597 5.19 13.52 13.53
CA TYR A 597 6.27 12.77 14.17
C TYR A 597 5.75 11.83 15.26
N ASP A 598 4.88 12.30 16.17
CA ASP A 598 4.38 11.47 17.28
C ASP A 598 3.46 10.35 16.80
N LYS A 599 2.86 10.52 15.62
CA LYS A 599 2.03 9.49 14.98
C LYS A 599 2.87 8.42 14.28
N ILE A 600 4.06 8.78 13.82
CA ILE A 600 4.88 7.99 12.90
C ILE A 600 6.05 7.31 13.61
N VAL A 601 6.73 8.02 14.50
CA VAL A 601 7.89 7.56 15.26
C VAL A 601 7.44 7.22 16.67
N GLU A 602 7.74 6.01 17.15
CA GLU A 602 7.44 5.61 18.53
C GLU A 602 8.68 5.80 19.43
N PRO A 603 8.78 6.90 20.21
CA PRO A 603 10.05 7.28 20.85
C PRO A 603 10.44 6.35 22.01
N LYS A 604 9.50 5.56 22.53
CA LYS A 604 9.78 4.54 23.56
C LYS A 604 10.40 3.30 22.94
N ARG A 605 9.86 2.84 21.80
CA ARG A 605 10.38 1.70 21.04
C ARG A 605 11.74 2.00 20.42
N ALA A 606 11.92 3.21 19.89
CA ALA A 606 13.22 3.67 19.42
C ALA A 606 14.28 3.70 20.54
N ARG A 607 13.91 4.14 21.75
CA ARG A 607 14.82 4.13 22.91
C ARG A 607 15.12 2.72 23.44
N GLN A 608 14.11 1.86 23.56
CA GLN A 608 14.28 0.48 24.05
C GLN A 608 15.12 -0.41 23.12
N LEU A 609 15.24 -0.07 21.84
CA LEU A 609 16.10 -0.78 20.90
C LEU A 609 17.51 -0.16 20.78
N LEU A 610 17.71 1.05 21.33
CA LEU A 610 19.00 1.75 21.38
C LEU A 610 19.74 1.53 22.71
N GLU A 611 19.00 1.28 23.79
CA GLU A 611 19.49 0.86 25.12
C GLU A 611 19.67 -0.66 25.19
#